data_AF-A0A9E4J704-F1
#
_entry.id   AF-A0A9E4J704-F1
#
_cell.length_a   1.000
_cell.length_b   1.000
_cell.length_c   1.000
_cell.angle_alpha   90.00
_cell.angle_beta   90.00
_cell.angle_gamma   90.00
#
_symmetry.space_group_name_H-M   'P 1'
#
loop_
_entity.id
_entity.type
_entity.pdbx_description
1 polymer ?
#
loop_
_entity_poly.entity_id
_entity_poly.type
_entity_poly.pdbx_seq_one_letter_code
_entity_poly.pdbx_strand_id
1 'polypeptide(L)' 'MTPKLHPLNRDFRWEPRGGPYRRISSAQARQWSEQGFFVLEDAVEPSTLERLIAEIDPWEAEREEWLRKQPQGRRFIARA' A
#
# COMPACT_ATOMS: atom_id res chain seq x y z
N MET A 1 19.67 0.79 -14.97
CA MET A 1 20.34 -0.38 -14.35
C MET A 1 19.35 -1.52 -14.34
N THR A 2 19.75 -2.72 -14.77
CA THR A 2 18.89 -3.91 -14.78
C THR A 2 19.07 -4.68 -13.46
N PRO A 3 17.99 -5.01 -12.72
CA PRO A 3 18.11 -5.72 -11.45
C PRO A 3 18.72 -7.11 -11.64
N LYS A 4 19.65 -7.50 -10.74
CA LYS A 4 20.27 -8.82 -10.74
C LYS A 4 19.33 -9.83 -10.06
N LEU A 5 19.06 -10.94 -10.75
CA LEU A 5 18.22 -12.01 -10.21
C LEU A 5 18.86 -12.65 -8.96
N HIS A 6 18.04 -12.91 -7.94
CA HIS A 6 18.51 -13.59 -6.74
C HIS A 6 18.81 -15.08 -7.03
N PRO A 7 19.87 -15.70 -6.46
CA PRO A 7 20.22 -17.10 -6.73
C PRO A 7 19.14 -18.15 -6.41
N LEU A 8 18.17 -17.79 -5.56
CA LEU A 8 17.03 -18.66 -5.20
C LEU A 8 15.85 -18.53 -6.15
N ASN A 9 15.84 -17.52 -7.03
CA ASN A 9 14.81 -17.40 -8.06
C ASN A 9 15.18 -18.33 -9.22
N ARG A 10 14.72 -19.59 -9.13
CA ARG A 10 14.99 -20.64 -10.13
C ARG A 10 13.86 -20.81 -11.13
N ASP A 11 12.63 -20.81 -10.64
CA ASP A 11 11.46 -21.22 -11.42
C ASP A 11 10.32 -20.18 -11.39
N PHE A 12 10.55 -19.00 -10.81
CA PHE A 12 9.49 -17.99 -10.75
C PHE A 12 9.16 -17.48 -12.15
N ARG A 13 7.87 -17.54 -12.47
CA ARG A 13 7.30 -16.97 -13.69
C ARG A 13 6.11 -16.11 -13.30
N TRP A 14 6.11 -14.88 -13.77
CA TRP A 14 4.94 -14.03 -13.68
C TRP A 14 3.94 -14.44 -14.75
N GLU A 15 2.76 -14.90 -14.34
CA GLU A 15 1.69 -15.28 -15.24
C GLU A 15 0.52 -14.30 -15.08
N PRO A 16 0.28 -13.40 -16.05
CA PRO A 16 -0.90 -12.56 -16.04
C PRO A 16 -2.15 -13.43 -16.05
N ARG A 17 -3.02 -13.26 -15.06
CA ARG A 17 -4.33 -13.91 -15.08
C ARG A 17 -5.18 -13.28 -16.18
N GLY A 18 -5.92 -14.10 -16.92
CA GLY A 18 -6.96 -13.64 -17.84
C GLY A 18 -8.31 -13.47 -17.14
N GLY A 19 -9.20 -12.69 -17.74
CA GLY A 19 -10.57 -12.48 -17.26
C GLY A 19 -11.49 -13.70 -17.44
N PRO A 20 -12.80 -13.56 -17.14
CA PRO A 20 -13.47 -12.30 -16.78
C PRO A 20 -13.14 -11.85 -15.36
N TYR A 21 -12.90 -10.56 -15.19
CA TYR A 21 -12.63 -9.96 -13.88
C TYR A 21 -13.92 -9.44 -13.25
N ARG A 22 -14.05 -9.60 -11.92
CA ARG A 22 -15.24 -9.19 -11.17
C ARG A 22 -15.27 -7.70 -10.80
N ARG A 23 -14.10 -7.07 -10.64
CA ARG A 23 -13.95 -5.74 -10.03
C ARG A 23 -12.99 -4.81 -10.76
N ILE A 24 -12.17 -5.34 -11.66
CA ILE A 24 -11.14 -4.59 -12.37
C ILE A 24 -11.37 -4.71 -13.87
N SER A 25 -10.92 -3.70 -14.61
CA SER A 25 -10.89 -3.76 -16.07
C SER A 25 -9.68 -4.56 -16.57
N SER A 26 -9.73 -4.98 -17.85
CA SER A 26 -8.57 -5.56 -18.53
C SER A 26 -7.37 -4.60 -18.56
N ALA A 27 -7.63 -3.29 -18.62
CA ALA A 27 -6.57 -2.27 -18.58
C ALA A 27 -5.87 -2.24 -17.21
N GLN A 28 -6.62 -2.29 -16.10
CA GLN A 28 -6.05 -2.37 -14.74
C GLN A 28 -5.28 -3.68 -14.52
N ALA A 29 -5.79 -4.82 -15.01
CA ALA A 29 -5.08 -6.10 -14.93
C ALA A 29 -3.74 -6.08 -15.70
N ARG A 30 -3.73 -5.40 -16.85
CA ARG A 30 -2.52 -5.16 -17.64
C ARG A 30 -1.55 -4.22 -16.90
N GLN A 31 -2.04 -3.10 -16.38
CA GLN A 31 -1.23 -2.14 -15.62
C GLN A 31 -0.57 -2.78 -14.40
N TRP A 32 -1.30 -3.62 -13.66
CA TRP A 32 -0.75 -4.42 -12.57
C TRP A 32 0.42 -5.30 -13.04
N SER A 33 0.25 -6.00 -14.17
CA SER A 33 1.29 -6.90 -14.67
C SER A 33 2.53 -6.17 -15.20
N GLU A 34 2.35 -4.97 -15.75
CA GLU A 34 3.45 -4.18 -16.35
C GLU A 34 4.13 -3.24 -15.34
N GLN A 35 3.37 -2.69 -14.39
CA GLN A 35 3.80 -1.61 -13.50
C GLN A 35 3.77 -2.00 -12.02
N GLY A 36 3.12 -3.10 -11.67
CA GLY A 36 2.98 -3.58 -10.29
C GLY A 36 1.91 -2.85 -9.46
N PHE A 37 1.14 -1.93 -10.06
CA PHE A 37 0.07 -1.20 -9.37
C PHE A 37 -0.99 -0.68 -10.36
N PHE A 38 -2.15 -0.29 -9.82
CA PHE A 38 -3.16 0.55 -10.46
C PHE A 38 -4.02 1.20 -9.36
N VAL A 39 -4.78 2.25 -9.69
CA VAL A 39 -5.74 2.86 -8.77
C VAL A 39 -7.10 2.19 -8.95
N LEU A 40 -7.69 1.77 -7.83
CA LEU A 40 -9.08 1.32 -7.75
C LEU A 40 -9.88 2.37 -6.99
N GLU A 41 -10.55 3.23 -7.73
CA GLU A 41 -11.44 4.25 -7.16
C GLU A 41 -12.60 3.58 -6.40
N ASP A 42 -13.05 4.22 -5.32
CA ASP A 42 -14.19 3.80 -4.51
C ASP A 42 -14.12 2.33 -4.02
N ALA A 43 -12.90 1.82 -3.79
CA ALA A 43 -12.67 0.45 -3.34
C ALA A 43 -13.22 0.17 -1.93
N VAL A 44 -13.35 1.22 -1.11
CA VAL A 44 -13.82 1.19 0.27
C VAL A 44 -14.99 2.16 0.38
N GLU A 45 -16.06 1.70 1.03
CA GLU A 45 -17.24 2.53 1.27
C GLU A 45 -16.90 3.65 2.28
N PRO A 46 -17.35 4.90 2.06
CA PRO A 46 -16.91 6.04 2.87
C PRO A 46 -17.13 5.88 4.38
N SER A 47 -18.28 5.36 4.83
CA SER A 47 -18.53 5.21 6.28
C SER A 47 -17.63 4.14 6.92
N THR A 48 -17.21 3.14 6.15
CA THR A 48 -16.22 2.15 6.59
C THR A 48 -14.84 2.78 6.74
N LEU A 49 -14.44 3.68 5.83
CA LEU A 49 -13.20 4.44 5.95
C LEU A 49 -13.23 5.37 7.16
N GLU A 50 -14.33 6.10 7.38
CA GLU A 50 -14.51 7.01 8.52
C GLU A 50 -14.40 6.28 9.86
N ARG A 51 -15.05 5.12 9.99
CA ARG A 51 -14.96 4.28 11.20
C ARG A 51 -13.53 3.80 11.44
N LEU A 52 -12.84 3.35 10.40
CA LEU A 52 -11.45 2.90 10.49
C LEU A 52 -10.53 4.03 10.99
N ILE A 53 -10.68 5.24 10.45
CA ILE A 53 -9.92 6.41 10.88
C ILE A 53 -10.19 6.70 12.35
N ALA A 54 -11.46 6.76 12.77
CA ALA A 54 -11.83 7.03 14.15
C ALA A 54 -11.30 5.98 15.15
N GLU A 55 -11.14 4.72 14.72
CA GLU A 55 -10.53 3.65 15.54
C GLU A 55 -9.00 3.76 15.62
N ILE A 56 -8.34 4.28 14.58
CA ILE A 56 -6.87 4.39 14.49
C ILE A 56 -6.34 5.69 15.13
N ASP A 57 -7.04 6.81 14.95
CA ASP A 57 -6.63 8.14 15.41
C ASP A 57 -6.18 8.19 16.88
N PRO A 58 -6.83 7.50 17.85
CA PRO A 58 -6.39 7.53 19.24
C PRO A 58 -4.97 6.96 19.44
N TRP A 59 -4.59 5.95 18.67
CA TRP A 59 -3.26 5.32 18.74
C TRP A 59 -2.18 6.23 18.14
N GLU A 60 -2.52 6.96 17.08
CA GLU A 60 -1.63 7.96 16.49
C GLU A 60 -1.44 9.14 17.44
N ALA A 61 -2.51 9.63 18.06
CA ALA A 61 -2.46 10.69 19.06
C ALA A 61 -1.57 10.32 20.26
N GLU A 62 -1.69 9.09 20.78
CA GLU A 62 -0.83 8.59 21.86
C GLU A 62 0.65 8.61 21.45
N ARG A 63 0.96 8.14 20.22
CA ARG A 63 2.34 8.16 19.70
C ARG A 63 2.87 9.56 19.46
N GLU A 64 2.04 10.47 18.95
CA GLU A 64 2.43 11.87 18.76
C GLU A 64 2.72 12.56 20.09
N GLU A 65 1.87 12.36 21.10
CA GLU A 65 2.10 12.89 22.44
C GLU A 65 3.39 12.34 23.07
N TRP A 66 3.64 11.04 22.91
CA TRP A 66 4.88 10.42 23.34
C TRP A 66 6.10 11.02 22.63
N LEU A 67 6.02 11.25 21.31
CA LEU A 67 7.09 11.90 20.54
C LEU A 67 7.34 13.35 20.99
N ARG A 68 6.28 14.13 21.26
CA ARG A 68 6.38 15.52 21.74
C ARG A 68 7.05 15.63 23.12
N LYS A 69 6.88 14.61 23.98
CA LYS A 69 7.46 14.55 25.33
C LYS A 69 8.95 14.17 25.35
N GLN A 70 9.57 13.84 24.21
CA GLN A 70 10.99 13.50 24.16
C GLN A 70 11.89 14.72 23.92
N PRO A 71 12.85 15.01 24.83
CA PRO A 71 13.82 16.06 24.62
C PRO A 71 14.87 15.63 23.57
N GLN A 72 14.92 16.38 22.47
CA GLN A 72 15.97 16.43 21.43
C GLN A 72 16.54 15.10 20.91
N GLY A 73 16.18 14.74 19.67
CA GLY A 73 17.10 13.99 18.81
C GLY A 73 16.47 13.19 17.68
N ARG A 74 16.05 13.88 16.61
CA ARG A 74 15.89 13.38 15.22
C ARG A 74 15.59 11.88 15.07
N ARG A 75 14.32 11.53 14.88
CA ARG A 75 13.95 10.31 14.15
C ARG A 75 12.92 10.69 13.08
N PHE A 76 13.20 10.24 11.86
CA PHE A 76 12.53 10.65 10.62
C PHE A 76 11.01 10.59 10.74
N ILE A 77 10.35 11.74 10.53
CA ILE A 77 8.91 11.77 10.24
C ILE A 77 8.79 11.78 8.71
N ALA A 78 8.33 10.67 8.14
CA ALA A 78 7.69 10.74 6.84
C ALA A 78 6.36 11.47 7.07
N ARG A 79 6.28 12.73 6.67
CA ARG A 79 5.02 13.49 6.68
C ARG A 79 4.20 13.10 5.44
N ALA A 80 2.90 12.98 5.62
CA ALA A 80 1.92 13.02 4.54
C ALA A 80 1.82 14.44 3.97
#